data_AF-A0A0R2BQG2-F1
#
_entry.id   AF-A0A0R2BQG2-F1
#
_cell.length_a   1.000
_cell.length_b   1.000
_cell.length_c   1.000
_cell.angle_alpha   90.00
_cell.angle_beta   90.00
_cell.angle_gamma   90.00
#
_symmetry.space_group_name_H-M   'P 1'
#
loop_
_entity.id
_entity.type
_entity.pdbx_description
1 polymer ?
#
loop_
_entity_poly.entity_id
_entity_poly.type
_entity_poly.pdbx_seq_one_letter_code
_entity_poly.pdbx_strand_id
1 'polypeptide(L)'
;MAEKLYTTQELADNIGVSRSTIYRFLKVNQIQPVEINGRSKLYSKDTLKQARRELLLPSTNKKTTLATEAKHLDQLQQQLELINEQLREKDRQIAELHQLIDHQQKLTLSATKQLNDLLALQETDPDAIKIAAAEVQRQLPENSQAQQILYPTQGVSYKTTNAISTEEKKPKKRGFFSWFRRNKRS
;
A
#
# COMPACT_ATOMS: atom_id res chain seq x y z
N MET A 1 -62.44 18.53 -12.14
CA MET A 1 -61.49 18.78 -13.25
C MET A 1 -60.61 17.56 -13.37
N ALA A 2 -60.47 16.96 -14.56
CA ALA A 2 -59.59 15.80 -14.74
C ALA A 2 -58.13 16.22 -14.55
N GLU A 3 -57.37 15.49 -13.73
CA GLU A 3 -55.95 15.78 -13.53
C GLU A 3 -55.16 15.41 -14.79
N LYS A 4 -54.27 16.31 -15.23
CA LYS A 4 -53.40 16.05 -16.38
C LYS A 4 -52.40 14.95 -16.04
N LEU A 5 -52.41 13.88 -16.84
CA LEU A 5 -51.41 12.81 -16.79
C LEU A 5 -50.28 13.07 -17.79
N TYR A 6 -49.12 12.51 -17.49
CA TYR A 6 -47.88 12.72 -18.25
C TYR A 6 -47.30 11.39 -18.72
N THR A 7 -46.88 11.33 -19.97
CA THR A 7 -46.05 10.24 -20.48
C THR A 7 -44.61 10.36 -19.95
N THR A 8 -43.84 9.28 -20.03
CA THR A 8 -42.40 9.31 -19.69
C THR A 8 -41.61 10.34 -20.50
N GLN A 9 -42.01 10.57 -21.77
CA GLN A 9 -41.37 11.57 -22.62
C GLN A 9 -41.69 12.98 -22.14
N GLU A 10 -42.96 13.27 -21.86
CA GLU A 10 -43.36 14.58 -21.33
C GLU A 10 -42.72 14.86 -19.96
N LEU A 11 -42.58 13.86 -19.10
CA LEU A 11 -41.83 14.01 -17.84
C LEU A 11 -40.38 14.44 -18.11
N ALA A 12 -39.72 13.81 -19.08
CA ALA A 12 -38.34 14.11 -19.46
C ALA A 12 -38.20 15.53 -19.98
N ASP A 13 -39.10 15.93 -20.90
CA ASP A 13 -39.12 17.25 -21.50
C ASP A 13 -39.42 18.34 -20.46
N ASN A 14 -40.33 18.09 -19.51
CA ASN A 14 -40.68 19.03 -18.43
C ASN A 14 -39.57 19.21 -17.38
N ILE A 15 -38.62 18.28 -17.30
CA ILE A 15 -37.51 18.30 -16.33
C ILE A 15 -36.20 18.72 -17.02
N GLY A 16 -36.08 18.55 -18.34
CA GLY A 16 -34.86 18.84 -19.09
C GLY A 16 -33.81 17.72 -18.96
N VAL A 17 -34.24 16.47 -18.79
CA VAL A 17 -33.35 15.30 -18.70
C VAL A 17 -33.67 14.28 -19.79
N SER A 18 -32.78 13.32 -20.02
CA SER A 18 -33.04 12.26 -20.99
C SER A 18 -34.19 11.34 -20.55
N ARG A 19 -34.93 10.79 -21.53
CA ARG A 19 -36.00 9.80 -21.28
C ARG A 19 -35.51 8.58 -20.49
N SER A 20 -34.26 8.15 -20.71
CA SER A 20 -33.66 7.02 -19.98
C SER A 20 -33.39 7.34 -18.51
N THR A 21 -33.07 8.60 -18.18
CA THR A 21 -32.95 9.08 -16.79
C THR A 21 -34.28 8.96 -16.06
N ILE A 22 -35.38 9.41 -16.68
CA ILE A 22 -36.72 9.26 -16.10
C ILE A 22 -37.11 7.79 -15.96
N TYR A 23 -36.84 6.96 -16.98
CA TYR A 23 -37.13 5.52 -16.89
C TYR A 23 -36.39 4.86 -15.71
N ARG A 24 -35.10 5.21 -15.52
CA ARG A 24 -34.31 4.74 -14.38
C ARG A 24 -34.91 5.20 -13.06
N PHE A 25 -35.25 6.48 -12.95
CA PHE A 25 -35.88 7.06 -11.76
C PHE A 25 -37.18 6.32 -11.40
N LEU A 26 -38.08 6.13 -12.36
CA LEU A 26 -39.34 5.42 -12.14
C LEU A 26 -39.12 3.98 -11.69
N LYS A 27 -38.11 3.29 -12.26
CA LYS A 27 -37.77 1.90 -11.89
C LYS A 27 -37.15 1.81 -10.49
N VAL A 28 -36.18 2.66 -10.17
CA VAL A 28 -35.48 2.67 -8.87
C VAL A 28 -36.45 3.00 -7.74
N ASN A 29 -37.33 3.98 -7.95
CA ASN A 29 -38.32 4.40 -6.97
C ASN A 29 -39.62 3.58 -7.02
N GLN A 30 -39.66 2.52 -7.84
CA GLN A 30 -40.79 1.59 -7.98
C GLN A 30 -42.14 2.29 -8.26
N ILE A 31 -42.11 3.39 -9.01
CA ILE A 31 -43.29 4.21 -9.31
C ILE A 31 -44.11 3.54 -10.42
N GLN A 32 -45.35 3.18 -10.07
CA GLN A 32 -46.29 2.60 -11.02
C GLN A 32 -47.05 3.67 -11.80
N PRO A 33 -47.42 3.40 -13.07
CA PRO A 33 -48.26 4.30 -13.83
C PRO A 33 -49.69 4.33 -13.26
N VAL A 34 -50.32 5.50 -13.36
CA VAL A 34 -51.72 5.69 -12.96
C VAL A 34 -52.65 5.09 -14.01
N GLU A 35 -52.32 5.28 -15.28
CA GLU A 35 -53.08 4.74 -16.41
C GLU A 35 -52.16 4.16 -17.47
N ILE A 36 -52.68 3.17 -18.18
CA ILE A 36 -52.01 2.56 -19.33
C ILE A 36 -52.90 2.80 -20.54
N ASN A 37 -52.48 3.72 -21.41
CA ASN A 37 -53.16 3.98 -22.67
C ASN A 37 -52.42 3.26 -23.80
N GLY A 38 -52.90 2.07 -24.13
CA GLY A 38 -52.26 1.18 -25.11
C GLY A 38 -50.85 0.77 -24.66
N ARG A 39 -49.82 1.23 -25.37
CA ARG A 39 -48.40 0.99 -25.02
C ARG A 39 -47.81 2.09 -24.12
N SER A 40 -48.52 3.19 -23.93
CA SER A 40 -48.03 4.35 -23.20
C SER A 40 -48.44 4.28 -21.73
N LYS A 41 -47.44 4.43 -20.85
CA LYS A 41 -47.62 4.53 -19.41
C LYS A 41 -47.77 6.00 -19.03
N LEU A 42 -48.83 6.31 -18.29
CA LEU A 42 -49.19 7.65 -17.87
C LEU A 42 -49.01 7.82 -16.36
N TYR A 43 -48.46 8.95 -15.96
CA TYR A 43 -48.04 9.23 -14.59
C TYR A 43 -48.68 10.53 -14.08
N SER A 44 -48.92 10.61 -12.77
CA SER A 44 -49.55 11.78 -12.15
C SER A 44 -48.60 12.98 -12.08
N LYS A 45 -49.17 14.17 -11.84
CA LYS A 45 -48.42 15.39 -11.57
C LYS A 45 -47.49 15.27 -10.35
N ASP A 46 -47.79 14.40 -9.40
CA ASP A 46 -46.94 14.22 -8.22
C ASP A 46 -45.65 13.48 -8.54
N THR A 47 -45.67 12.54 -9.50
CA THR A 47 -44.45 11.92 -10.02
C THR A 47 -43.51 12.95 -10.66
N LEU A 48 -44.07 13.96 -11.36
CA LEU A 48 -43.30 15.06 -11.93
C LEU A 48 -42.64 15.91 -10.84
N LYS A 49 -43.37 16.25 -9.77
CA LYS A 49 -42.82 16.99 -8.63
C LYS A 49 -41.70 16.21 -7.93
N GLN A 50 -41.91 14.91 -7.72
CA GLN A 50 -40.90 14.04 -7.10
C GLN A 50 -39.65 13.94 -7.97
N ALA A 51 -39.82 13.69 -9.27
CA ALA A 51 -38.73 13.61 -10.23
C ALA A 51 -37.95 14.93 -10.31
N ARG A 52 -38.62 16.09 -10.32
CA ARG A 52 -37.94 17.39 -10.24
C ARG A 52 -37.09 17.52 -8.98
N ARG A 53 -37.61 17.10 -7.83
CA ARG A 53 -36.86 17.20 -6.56
C ARG A 53 -35.64 16.30 -6.56
N GLU A 54 -35.77 15.04 -6.95
CA GLU A 54 -34.67 14.07 -6.84
C GLU A 54 -33.63 14.19 -7.96
N LEU A 55 -34.02 14.64 -9.16
CA LEU A 55 -33.12 14.72 -10.31
C LEU A 55 -32.43 16.07 -10.47
N LEU A 56 -33.05 17.17 -10.03
CA LEU A 56 -32.46 18.52 -10.14
C LEU A 56 -31.74 18.93 -8.87
N LEU A 57 -32.14 18.45 -7.69
CA LEU A 57 -31.35 18.73 -6.49
C LEU A 57 -30.12 17.83 -6.47
N PRO A 58 -28.95 18.35 -6.07
CA PRO A 58 -27.80 17.51 -5.80
C PRO A 58 -28.18 16.51 -4.71
N SER A 59 -28.29 15.23 -5.12
CA SER A 59 -28.70 14.12 -4.27
C SER A 59 -28.08 14.20 -2.88
N THR A 60 -28.89 14.04 -1.83
CA THR A 60 -28.45 13.94 -0.44
C THR A 60 -27.51 12.75 -0.20
N ASN A 61 -27.44 11.79 -1.12
CA ASN A 61 -26.44 10.72 -1.10
C ASN A 61 -25.01 11.25 -1.32
N LYS A 62 -24.84 12.44 -1.89
CA LYS A 62 -23.53 13.10 -1.94
C LYS A 62 -22.98 13.37 -0.53
N LYS A 63 -23.84 13.65 0.47
CA LYS A 63 -23.37 13.91 1.84
C LYS A 63 -22.84 12.66 2.51
N THR A 64 -23.45 11.50 2.27
CA THR A 64 -22.94 10.22 2.79
C THR A 64 -21.68 9.79 2.07
N THR A 65 -21.57 9.95 0.75
CA THR A 65 -20.32 9.65 0.02
C THR A 65 -19.18 10.58 0.42
N LEU A 66 -19.45 11.89 0.57
CA LEU A 66 -18.46 12.87 1.03
C LEU A 66 -18.00 12.57 2.48
N ALA A 67 -18.90 12.14 3.35
CA ALA A 67 -18.55 11.78 4.73
C ALA A 67 -17.73 10.47 4.80
N THR A 68 -18.01 9.49 3.93
CA THR A 68 -17.17 8.29 3.82
C THR A 68 -15.82 8.60 3.19
N GLU A 69 -15.78 9.44 2.16
CA GLU A 69 -14.54 9.90 1.51
C GLU A 69 -13.66 10.67 2.50
N ALA A 70 -14.23 11.55 3.32
CA ALA A 70 -13.50 12.25 4.38
C ALA A 70 -12.88 11.28 5.39
N LYS A 71 -13.63 10.27 5.86
CA LYS A 71 -13.10 9.23 6.76
C LYS A 71 -11.97 8.43 6.11
N HIS A 72 -12.08 8.13 4.81
CA HIS A 72 -11.01 7.44 4.08
C HIS A 72 -9.76 8.30 3.92
N LEU A 73 -9.92 9.61 3.71
CA LEU A 73 -8.80 10.56 3.67
C LEU A 73 -8.09 10.64 5.02
N ASP A 74 -8.84 10.72 6.13
CA ASP A 74 -8.27 10.73 7.48
C ASP A 74 -7.50 9.42 7.78
N GLN A 75 -8.07 8.27 7.40
CA GLN A 75 -7.39 6.97 7.53
C GLN A 75 -6.11 6.91 6.71
N LEU A 76 -6.12 7.45 5.48
CA LEU A 76 -4.94 7.46 4.62
C LEU A 76 -3.85 8.38 5.17
N GLN A 77 -4.22 9.53 5.75
CA GLN A 77 -3.28 10.43 6.42
C GLN A 77 -2.63 9.76 7.63
N GLN A 78 -3.40 9.07 8.46
CA GLN A 78 -2.87 8.32 9.60
C GLN A 78 -1.89 7.22 9.16
N GLN A 79 -2.19 6.52 8.06
CA GLN A 79 -1.28 5.52 7.50
C GLN A 79 0.04 6.13 7.01
N LEU A 80 -0.01 7.29 6.34
CA LEU A 80 1.19 8.00 5.91
C LEU A 80 2.05 8.46 7.09
N GLU A 81 1.41 8.92 8.18
CA GLU A 81 2.12 9.33 9.38
C GLU A 81 2.86 8.14 10.04
N LEU A 82 2.17 7.00 10.19
CA LEU A 82 2.78 5.77 10.71
C LEU A 82 3.95 5.27 9.83
N ILE A 83 3.80 5.29 8.51
CA ILE A 83 4.85 4.87 7.58
C ILE A 83 6.07 5.80 7.69
N ASN A 84 5.87 7.11 7.80
CA ASN A 84 6.95 8.07 7.96
C ASN A 84 7.67 7.90 9.30
N GLU A 85 6.94 7.59 10.38
CA GLU A 85 7.54 7.29 11.68
C GLU A 85 8.41 6.03 11.61
N GLN A 86 7.90 4.96 10.99
CA GLN A 86 8.67 3.73 10.78
C GLN A 86 9.92 3.97 9.93
N LEU A 87 9.85 4.81 8.89
CA LEU A 87 11.03 5.17 8.09
C LEU A 87 12.08 5.87 8.94
N ARG A 88 11.69 6.83 9.79
CA ARG A 88 12.61 7.53 10.70
C ARG A 88 13.28 6.58 11.68
N GLU A 89 12.55 5.62 12.23
CA GLU A 89 13.13 4.60 13.13
C GLU A 89 14.15 3.72 12.40
N LYS A 90 13.83 3.30 11.17
CA LYS A 90 14.74 2.50 10.34
C LYS A 90 15.99 3.28 9.97
N ASP A 91 15.87 4.56 9.63
CA ASP A 91 17.01 5.44 9.35
C ASP A 91 17.92 5.61 10.57
N ARG A 92 17.34 5.72 11.77
CA ARG A 92 18.12 5.73 13.03
C ARG A 92 18.88 4.42 13.24
N GLN A 93 18.21 3.28 13.06
CA GLN A 93 18.86 1.96 13.16
C GLN A 93 20.01 1.81 12.14
N ILE A 94 19.83 2.31 10.92
CA ILE A 94 20.89 2.30 9.90
C ILE A 94 22.07 3.18 10.34
N ALA A 95 21.80 4.36 10.91
CA ALA A 95 22.85 5.24 11.41
C ALA A 95 23.66 4.60 12.55
N GLU A 96 22.99 3.94 13.51
CA GLU A 96 23.65 3.21 14.61
C GLU A 96 24.52 2.06 14.08
N LEU A 97 24.00 1.28 13.12
CA LEU A 97 24.76 0.20 12.48
C LEU A 97 25.99 0.74 11.73
N HIS A 98 25.87 1.87 11.03
CA HIS A 98 27.00 2.50 10.35
C HIS A 98 28.07 2.96 11.36
N GLN A 99 27.67 3.55 12.49
CA GLN A 99 28.62 3.90 13.55
C GLN A 99 29.36 2.66 14.08
N LEU A 100 28.63 1.57 14.33
CA LEU A 100 29.24 0.32 14.80
C LEU A 100 30.23 -0.25 13.78
N ILE A 101 29.89 -0.22 12.50
CA ILE A 101 30.78 -0.64 11.40
C ILE A 101 32.03 0.24 11.36
N ASP A 102 31.90 1.56 11.47
CA ASP A 102 33.04 2.48 11.50
C ASP A 102 33.97 2.21 12.69
N HIS A 103 33.40 1.92 13.86
CA HIS A 103 34.18 1.52 15.03
C HIS A 103 34.93 0.21 14.79
N GLN A 104 34.26 -0.79 14.21
CA GLN A 104 34.87 -2.07 13.89
C GLN A 104 36.00 -1.90 12.85
N GLN A 105 35.79 -1.11 11.80
CA GLN A 105 36.81 -0.82 10.79
C GLN A 105 38.03 -0.12 11.38
N LYS A 106 37.85 0.83 12.30
CA LYS A 106 38.98 1.48 12.99
C LYS A 106 39.79 0.48 13.81
N LEU A 107 39.12 -0.40 14.55
CA LEU A 107 39.77 -1.42 15.36
C LEU A 107 40.53 -2.45 14.50
N THR A 108 39.95 -2.87 13.37
CA THR A 108 40.65 -3.79 12.46
C THR A 108 41.87 -3.12 11.83
N LEU A 109 41.77 -1.86 11.41
CA LEU A 109 42.91 -1.11 10.88
C LEU A 109 44.02 -0.89 11.91
N SER A 110 43.70 -0.66 13.18
CA SER A 110 44.73 -0.60 14.22
C SER A 110 45.38 -1.95 14.47
N ALA A 111 44.59 -3.03 14.52
CA ALA A 111 45.09 -4.37 14.74
C ALA A 111 45.99 -4.84 13.58
N THR A 112 45.61 -4.57 12.32
CA THR A 112 46.44 -4.92 11.16
C THR A 112 47.75 -4.14 11.13
N LYS A 113 47.74 -2.86 11.51
CA LYS A 113 48.99 -2.08 11.68
C LYS A 113 49.90 -2.70 12.72
N GLN A 114 49.38 -3.01 13.90
CA GLN A 114 50.15 -3.67 14.97
C GLN A 114 50.74 -5.01 14.50
N LEU A 115 49.96 -5.83 13.79
CA LEU A 115 50.46 -7.08 13.22
C LEU A 115 51.57 -6.86 12.20
N ASN A 116 51.42 -5.89 11.29
CA ASN A 116 52.44 -5.56 10.31
C ASN A 116 53.72 -5.05 10.97
N ASP A 117 53.61 -4.22 12.01
CA ASP A 117 54.76 -3.73 12.78
C ASP A 117 55.48 -4.90 13.47
N LEU A 118 54.74 -5.85 14.07
CA LEU A 118 55.32 -7.06 14.65
C LEU A 118 55.99 -7.96 13.61
N LEU A 119 55.39 -8.10 12.41
CA LEU A 119 55.98 -8.84 11.31
C LEU A 119 57.27 -8.19 10.79
N ALA A 120 57.29 -6.85 10.67
CA ALA A 120 58.49 -6.10 10.28
C ALA A 120 59.63 -6.24 11.32
N LEU A 121 59.29 -6.33 12.61
CA LEU A 121 60.25 -6.64 13.67
C LEU A 121 60.77 -8.09 13.59
N GLN A 122 59.93 -9.04 13.16
CA GLN A 122 60.33 -10.43 12.93
C GLN A 122 61.34 -10.57 11.78
N GLU A 123 61.27 -9.71 10.77
CA GLU A 123 62.22 -9.68 9.65
C GLU A 123 63.58 -9.04 10.02
N THR A 124 63.67 -8.32 11.14
CA THR A 124 64.85 -7.52 11.50
C THR A 124 65.70 -8.05 12.66
N ASP A 125 65.13 -8.69 13.71
CA ASP A 125 65.90 -9.37 14.80
C ASP A 125 65.02 -10.30 15.70
N PRO A 126 65.39 -11.57 15.97
CA PRO A 126 64.52 -12.54 16.66
C PRO A 126 64.40 -12.38 18.19
N ASP A 127 65.33 -11.68 18.86
CA ASP A 127 65.36 -11.58 20.32
C ASP A 127 64.50 -10.44 20.90
N ALA A 128 64.19 -9.40 20.09
CA ALA A 128 63.29 -8.31 20.47
C ALA A 128 61.82 -8.77 20.63
N ILE A 129 61.48 -9.93 20.03
CA ILE A 129 60.13 -10.50 19.95
C ILE A 129 59.59 -10.90 21.34
N LYS A 130 60.44 -11.42 22.24
CA LYS A 130 59.99 -11.88 23.57
C LYS A 130 59.58 -10.72 24.48
N ILE A 131 60.20 -9.55 24.28
CA ILE A 131 59.94 -8.35 25.09
C ILE A 131 58.67 -7.65 24.56
N ALA A 132 58.53 -7.52 23.24
CA ALA A 132 57.35 -6.91 22.63
C ALA A 132 56.08 -7.78 22.75
N ALA A 133 56.18 -9.11 22.59
CA ALA A 133 55.06 -10.02 22.77
C ALA A 133 54.54 -10.00 24.23
N ALA A 134 55.43 -9.90 25.21
CA ALA A 134 55.05 -9.77 26.61
C ALA A 134 54.36 -8.42 26.92
N GLU A 135 54.71 -7.36 26.19
CA GLU A 135 54.11 -6.02 26.34
C GLU A 135 52.70 -5.96 25.73
N VAL A 136 52.49 -6.56 24.55
CA VAL A 136 51.17 -6.66 23.90
C VAL A 136 50.20 -7.50 24.75
N GLN A 137 50.70 -8.55 25.41
CA GLN A 137 49.88 -9.41 26.28
C GLN A 137 49.43 -8.73 27.58
N ARG A 138 50.15 -7.69 28.03
CA ARG A 138 49.77 -6.86 29.19
C ARG A 138 48.70 -5.81 28.87
N GLN A 139 48.56 -5.42 27.60
CA GLN A 139 47.64 -4.34 27.19
C GLN A 139 46.27 -4.84 26.71
N LEU A 140 46.05 -6.16 26.68
CA LEU A 140 44.74 -6.73 26.38
C LEU A 140 43.80 -6.55 27.58
N PRO A 141 42.67 -5.82 27.44
CA PRO A 141 41.66 -5.82 28.48
C PRO A 141 41.05 -7.22 28.62
N GLU A 142 41.04 -7.78 29.83
CA GLU A 142 40.22 -8.95 30.21
C GLU A 142 38.74 -8.59 30.04
N ASN A 143 38.22 -8.68 28.83
CA ASN A 143 36.79 -8.59 28.59
C ASN A 143 36.32 -9.89 27.95
N SER A 144 36.21 -10.91 28.81
CA SER A 144 35.72 -12.27 28.54
C SER A 144 34.27 -12.34 28.06
N GLN A 145 33.64 -11.22 27.69
CA GLN A 145 32.27 -11.15 27.18
C GLN A 145 32.18 -10.80 25.69
N ALA A 146 33.28 -10.52 25.00
CA ALA A 146 33.27 -10.15 23.57
C ALA A 146 33.16 -11.33 22.59
N GLN A 147 32.99 -12.57 23.08
CA GLN A 147 32.80 -13.75 22.23
C GLN A 147 31.32 -14.01 21.92
N GLN A 148 30.65 -13.03 21.32
CA GLN A 148 29.55 -13.31 20.40
C GLN A 148 29.85 -12.58 19.09
N ILE A 149 30.95 -12.98 18.45
CA ILE A 149 31.19 -12.67 17.05
C ILE A 149 30.19 -13.53 16.27
N LEU A 150 29.05 -12.94 15.93
CA LEU A 150 28.18 -13.49 14.90
C LEU A 150 28.97 -13.41 13.60
N TYR A 151 29.53 -14.54 13.15
CA TYR A 151 30.04 -14.64 11.78
C TYR A 151 28.96 -14.13 10.83
N PRO A 152 29.31 -13.37 9.77
CA PRO A 152 28.35 -13.16 8.70
C PRO A 152 28.00 -14.55 8.18
N THR A 153 26.79 -15.03 8.47
CA THR A 153 26.25 -16.23 7.83
C THR A 153 26.20 -15.91 6.35
N GLN A 154 27.24 -16.35 5.62
CA GLN A 154 27.20 -16.41 4.18
C GLN A 154 26.01 -17.31 3.83
N GLY A 155 24.89 -16.72 3.41
CA GLY A 155 23.71 -17.50 3.10
C GLY A 155 22.33 -16.87 3.27
N VAL A 156 22.19 -15.59 3.62
CA VAL A 156 20.86 -14.94 3.48
C VAL A 156 20.74 -14.39 2.06
N SER A 157 20.33 -15.27 1.14
CA SER A 157 19.77 -14.88 -0.16
C SER A 157 18.52 -14.03 0.10
N TYR A 158 18.66 -12.70 -0.02
CA TYR A 158 17.50 -11.88 -0.32
C TYR A 158 17.11 -12.25 -1.75
N LYS A 159 15.96 -12.90 -1.91
CA LYS A 159 15.32 -12.96 -3.22
C LYS A 159 14.98 -11.53 -3.59
N THR A 160 15.81 -10.91 -4.42
CA THR A 160 15.42 -9.74 -5.21
C THR A 160 14.32 -10.17 -6.15
N THR A 161 13.05 -10.04 -5.74
CA THR A 161 11.96 -10.01 -6.71
C THR A 161 11.93 -8.63 -7.33
N ASN A 162 12.97 -8.29 -8.10
CA ASN A 162 13.03 -7.17 -9.03
C ASN A 162 14.14 -7.46 -10.06
N ALA A 163 14.12 -8.66 -10.62
CA ALA A 163 14.65 -8.84 -11.97
C ALA A 163 13.53 -8.41 -12.91
N ILE A 164 13.70 -7.24 -13.52
CA ILE A 164 13.04 -6.89 -14.78
C ILE A 164 13.65 -7.84 -15.81
N SER A 165 13.11 -9.05 -15.87
CA SER A 165 13.34 -9.98 -16.97
C SER A 165 12.35 -9.60 -18.08
N THR A 166 12.91 -9.07 -19.17
CA THR A 166 12.27 -9.01 -20.47
C THR A 166 11.98 -10.43 -20.96
N GLU A 167 10.88 -11.01 -20.52
CA GLU A 167 10.24 -12.16 -21.16
C GLU A 167 8.72 -11.96 -21.12
N GLU A 168 8.13 -11.69 -22.28
CA GLU A 168 6.69 -11.64 -22.48
C GLU A 168 6.06 -13.00 -22.16
N LYS A 169 5.59 -13.19 -20.93
CA LYS A 169 4.74 -14.33 -20.58
C LYS A 169 3.28 -13.96 -20.84
N LYS A 170 2.76 -14.38 -21.99
CA LYS A 170 1.33 -14.29 -22.33
C LYS A 170 0.48 -14.92 -21.22
N PRO A 171 -0.60 -14.27 -20.75
CA PRO A 171 -1.41 -14.81 -19.68
C PRO A 171 -2.16 -16.07 -20.15
N LYS A 172 -2.07 -17.15 -19.36
CA LYS A 172 -2.90 -18.34 -19.56
C LYS A 172 -4.37 -17.93 -19.38
N LYS A 173 -5.14 -17.99 -20.47
CA LYS A 173 -6.58 -17.73 -20.47
C LYS A 173 -7.28 -18.72 -19.54
N ARG A 174 -7.57 -18.30 -18.31
CA ARG A 174 -8.57 -18.98 -17.47
C ARG A 174 -9.91 -18.70 -18.14
N GLY A 175 -10.51 -19.74 -18.73
CA GLY A 175 -11.79 -19.62 -19.42
C GLY A 175 -12.83 -18.92 -18.53
N PHE A 176 -13.61 -18.04 -19.16
CA PHE A 176 -14.60 -17.13 -18.54
C PHE A 176 -15.67 -17.82 -17.67
N PHE A 177 -15.68 -19.15 -17.57
CA PHE A 177 -16.63 -19.93 -16.78
C PHE A 177 -15.99 -20.72 -15.62
N SER A 178 -14.73 -20.46 -15.27
CA SER A 178 -14.07 -21.19 -14.17
C SER A 178 -14.64 -20.86 -12.77
N TRP A 179 -15.28 -19.71 -12.59
CA TRP A 179 -16.04 -19.38 -11.38
C TRP A 179 -17.41 -20.08 -11.32
N PHE A 180 -18.00 -20.41 -12.47
CA PHE A 180 -19.37 -20.96 -12.55
C PHE A 180 -19.46 -22.46 -12.18
N ARG A 181 -18.36 -23.21 -12.19
CA ARG A 181 -18.36 -24.66 -11.87
C ARG A 181 -18.32 -25.00 -10.37
N ARG A 182 -18.21 -24.01 -9.47
CA ARG A 182 -18.11 -24.29 -8.02
C ARG A 182 -19.47 -24.43 -7.31
N ASN A 183 -20.58 -24.03 -7.94
CA ASN A 183 -21.92 -24.00 -7.29
C ASN A 183 -22.91 -25.08 -7.76
N LYS A 184 -22.45 -26.21 -8.31
CA LYS A 184 -23.31 -27.38 -8.57
C LYS A 184 -22.72 -28.65 -7.97
N ARG A 185 -22.78 -28.74 -6.65
CA ARG A 185 -22.89 -30.01 -5.90
C ARG A 185 -23.90 -29.76 -4.78
N SER A 186 -25.17 -29.95 -5.13
CA SER A 186 -26.25 -30.32 -4.23
C SER A 186 -26.74 -31.68 -4.69
#